data_AF-A0A6L8BG66-F1
#
_entry.id   AF-A0A6L8BG66-F1
#
_cell.length_a   1.000
_cell.length_b   1.000
_cell.length_c   1.000
_cell.angle_alpha   90.00
_cell.angle_beta   90.00
_cell.angle_gamma   90.00
#
_symmetry.space_group_name_H-M   'P 1'
#
loop_
_entity.id
_entity.type
_entity.pdbx_description
1 polymer ?
#
loop_
_entity_poly.entity_id
_entity_poly.type
_entity_poly.pdbx_seq_one_letter_code
_entity_poly.pdbx_strand_id
1 'polypeptide(L)'
;MARIFAVRGDAKQTANYVREAAPLARDDVSQSIVRTVTSTPSVPDYLSEVEEMIAAWEMHRSGEVEEFALRLTDMGKGLTPRTFSETKLSFLQDTLESISDREERIMQRLRIASVLHDLARWKESEEQVRSAHAEATALANSELAAVASSNLAMLLLDTNRTEEAEPLIRRALEIDEAA
;
A
#
# COMPACT_ATOMS: atom_id res chain seq x y z
N MET A 1 -5.67 23.56 3.16
CA MET A 1 -5.55 23.78 1.70
C MET A 1 -5.22 22.49 0.96
N ALA A 2 -4.17 21.73 1.33
CA ALA A 2 -3.87 20.41 0.72
C ALA A 2 -5.08 19.44 0.66
N ARG A 3 -5.91 19.35 1.72
CA ARG A 3 -7.16 18.56 1.71
C ARG A 3 -8.19 18.99 0.65
N ILE A 4 -8.26 20.28 0.31
CA ILE A 4 -9.24 20.83 -0.64
C ILE A 4 -8.79 20.53 -2.08
N PHE A 5 -7.48 20.58 -2.34
CA PHE A 5 -6.91 20.23 -3.64
C PHE A 5 -6.81 18.72 -3.84
N ALA A 6 -6.59 17.94 -2.78
CA ALA A 6 -6.69 16.48 -2.81
C ALA A 6 -8.12 16.00 -3.18
N VAL A 7 -9.17 16.69 -2.71
CA VAL A 7 -10.57 16.39 -3.11
C VAL A 7 -10.87 16.80 -4.55
N ARG A 8 -10.12 17.76 -5.11
CA ARG A 8 -10.18 18.16 -6.52
C ARG A 8 -9.19 17.39 -7.40
N GLY A 9 -8.42 16.47 -6.80
CA GLY A 9 -7.39 15.65 -7.42
C GLY A 9 -6.23 16.38 -8.09
N ASP A 10 -5.97 17.64 -7.75
CA ASP A 10 -4.76 18.33 -8.21
C ASP A 10 -3.57 17.92 -7.34
N ALA A 11 -2.95 16.78 -7.68
CA ALA A 11 -1.85 16.21 -6.90
C ALA A 11 -0.58 17.04 -7.02
N LYS A 12 -0.38 17.79 -8.11
CA LYS A 12 0.77 18.68 -8.31
C LYS A 12 0.72 19.86 -7.35
N GLN A 13 -0.44 20.50 -7.20
CA GLN A 13 -0.62 21.54 -6.17
C GLN A 13 -0.54 20.94 -4.77
N THR A 14 -1.12 19.75 -4.55
CA THR A 14 -1.05 19.06 -3.25
C THR A 14 0.39 18.76 -2.84
N ALA A 15 1.24 18.26 -3.74
CA ALA A 15 2.66 17.99 -3.48
C ALA A 15 3.48 19.27 -3.27
N ASN A 16 3.19 20.34 -4.00
CA ASN A 16 3.82 21.66 -3.78
C ASN A 16 3.43 22.23 -2.41
N TYR A 17 2.17 22.13 -2.01
CA TYR A 17 1.74 22.56 -0.68
C TYR A 17 2.32 21.69 0.44
N VAL A 18 2.47 20.38 0.24
CA VAL A 18 3.15 19.49 1.20
C VAL A 18 4.64 19.85 1.30
N ARG A 19 5.29 20.22 0.20
CA ARG A 19 6.68 20.68 0.18
C ARG A 19 6.85 22.06 0.85
N GLU A 20 5.90 22.97 0.66
CA GLU A 20 5.86 24.28 1.34
C GLU A 20 5.52 24.14 2.83
N ALA A 21 4.71 23.14 3.19
CA ALA A 21 4.36 22.83 4.58
C ALA A 21 5.38 21.93 5.28
N ALA A 22 6.36 21.38 4.55
CA ALA A 22 7.44 20.54 5.09
C ALA A 22 8.16 21.14 6.30
N PRO A 23 8.49 22.46 6.34
CA PRO A 23 9.13 23.08 7.50
C PRO A 23 8.20 23.21 8.72
N LEU A 24 6.89 23.00 8.54
CA LEU A 24 5.86 23.10 9.57
C LEU A 24 5.41 21.74 10.09
N ALA A 25 5.93 20.63 9.55
CA ALA A 25 5.64 19.28 10.00
C ALA A 25 6.27 19.03 11.39
N ARG A 26 5.42 18.95 12.42
CA ARG A 26 5.85 18.82 13.82
C ARG A 26 5.72 17.40 14.37
N ASP A 27 4.96 16.55 13.71
CA ASP A 27 4.76 15.14 14.08
C ASP A 27 5.40 14.21 13.05
N ASP A 28 5.72 13.00 13.50
CA ASP A 28 6.47 11.99 12.74
C ASP A 28 5.72 11.54 11.48
N VAL A 29 4.39 11.52 11.52
CA VAL A 29 3.56 11.16 10.36
C VAL A 29 3.67 12.22 9.28
N SER A 30 3.59 13.50 9.65
CA SER A 30 3.77 14.63 8.74
C SER A 30 5.18 14.65 8.13
N GLN A 31 6.22 14.33 8.91
CA GLN A 31 7.58 14.22 8.40
C GLN A 31 7.78 13.03 7.47
N SER A 32 7.14 11.89 7.76
CA SER A 32 7.16 10.71 6.91
C SER A 32 6.47 10.99 5.56
N ILE A 33 5.29 11.62 5.56
CA ILE A 33 4.58 12.06 4.35
C ILE A 33 5.47 13.00 3.52
N VAL A 34 6.10 13.99 4.16
CA VAL A 34 7.02 14.92 3.48
C VAL A 34 8.21 14.18 2.88
N ARG A 35 8.86 13.29 3.64
CA ARG A 35 9.98 12.48 3.18
C ARG A 35 9.57 11.65 1.97
N THR A 36 8.48 10.89 2.06
CA THR A 36 7.97 10.08 0.94
C THR A 36 7.64 10.95 -0.28
N VAL A 37 6.93 12.06 -0.13
CA VAL A 37 6.56 12.96 -1.25
C VAL A 37 7.79 13.64 -1.88
N THR A 38 8.87 13.85 -1.12
CA THR A 38 10.10 14.51 -1.60
C THR A 38 11.17 13.54 -2.12
N SER A 39 11.20 12.29 -1.63
CA SER A 39 12.12 11.23 -2.06
C SER A 39 11.58 10.38 -3.21
N THR A 40 10.26 10.42 -3.46
CA THR A 40 9.66 9.78 -4.63
C THR A 40 10.01 10.59 -5.89
N PRO A 41 10.78 10.05 -6.86
CA PRO A 41 10.97 10.69 -8.14
C PRO A 41 9.60 10.77 -8.83
N SER A 42 9.05 11.99 -8.96
CA SER A 42 7.68 12.32 -9.40
C SER A 42 6.62 11.30 -8.95
N VAL A 43 5.86 11.63 -7.90
CA VAL A 43 4.58 10.98 -7.62
C VAL A 43 3.80 10.85 -8.94
N PRO A 44 3.45 9.62 -9.38
CA PRO A 44 2.49 9.45 -10.46
C PRO A 44 1.15 9.94 -9.94
N ASP A 45 0.67 11.05 -10.51
CA ASP A 45 -0.60 11.66 -10.16
C ASP A 45 -1.72 10.81 -10.77
N TYR A 46 -2.24 9.86 -9.99
CA TYR A 46 -3.35 8.99 -10.36
C TYR A 46 -4.56 9.74 -10.94
N LEU A 47 -4.76 11.02 -10.61
CA LEU A 47 -5.84 11.81 -11.19
C LEU A 47 -5.44 12.44 -12.53
N SER A 48 -4.22 12.98 -12.65
CA SER A 48 -3.66 13.38 -13.95
C SER A 48 -3.61 12.19 -14.93
N GLU A 49 -3.41 10.97 -14.45
CA GLU A 49 -3.41 9.75 -15.25
C GLU A 49 -4.80 9.38 -15.75
N VAL A 50 -5.83 9.53 -14.91
CA VAL A 50 -7.23 9.36 -15.31
C VAL A 50 -7.66 10.50 -16.24
N GLU A 51 -7.21 11.73 -16.01
CA GLU A 51 -7.45 12.88 -16.89
C GLU A 51 -6.72 12.74 -18.24
N GLU A 52 -5.50 12.20 -18.28
CA GLU A 52 -4.78 11.87 -19.51
C GLU A 52 -5.41 10.69 -20.23
N MET A 53 -5.92 9.67 -19.52
CA MET A 53 -6.72 8.60 -20.12
C MET A 53 -8.02 9.13 -20.74
N ILE A 54 -8.69 10.09 -20.09
CA ILE A 54 -9.88 10.75 -20.62
C ILE A 54 -9.52 11.63 -21.84
N ALA A 55 -8.43 12.41 -21.78
CA ALA A 55 -7.97 13.24 -22.89
C ALA A 55 -7.48 12.42 -24.10
N ALA A 56 -6.81 11.30 -23.86
CA ALA A 56 -6.44 10.33 -24.89
C ALA A 56 -7.68 9.69 -25.51
N TRP A 57 -8.71 9.39 -24.71
CA TRP A 57 -10.00 8.88 -25.20
C TRP A 57 -10.80 9.92 -26.01
N GLU A 58 -10.61 11.22 -25.75
CA GLU A 58 -11.12 12.31 -26.57
C GLU A 58 -10.32 12.50 -27.89
N MET A 59 -9.00 12.34 -27.89
CA MET A 59 -8.16 12.34 -29.12
C MET A 59 -8.50 11.16 -30.07
N HIS A 60 -8.90 10.01 -29.53
CA HIS A 60 -9.44 8.92 -30.35
C HIS A 60 -10.75 9.30 -31.06
N ARG A 61 -11.58 10.18 -30.47
CA ARG A 61 -12.81 10.69 -31.10
C ARG A 61 -12.55 11.76 -32.18
N SER A 62 -11.36 12.36 -32.23
CA SER A 62 -10.97 13.34 -33.27
C SER A 62 -10.22 12.75 -34.46
N GLY A 63 -9.85 11.45 -34.43
CA GLY A 63 -9.29 10.71 -35.57
C GLY A 63 -7.76 10.62 -35.63
N GLU A 64 -7.04 11.07 -34.60
CA GLU A 64 -5.57 11.09 -34.55
C GLU A 64 -5.00 9.86 -33.82
N VAL A 65 -5.15 8.70 -34.47
CA VAL A 65 -4.87 7.36 -33.89
C VAL A 65 -3.39 7.12 -33.59
N GLU A 66 -2.47 7.71 -34.36
CA GLU A 66 -1.03 7.46 -34.27
C GLU A 66 -0.39 8.20 -33.08
N GLU A 67 -0.82 9.43 -32.82
CA GLU A 67 -0.41 10.22 -31.66
C GLU A 67 -0.99 9.67 -30.35
N PHE A 68 -2.24 9.19 -30.42
CA PHE A 68 -2.87 8.43 -29.34
C PHE A 68 -2.04 7.17 -28.97
N ALA A 69 -1.62 6.38 -29.95
CA ALA A 69 -0.85 5.16 -29.71
C ALA A 69 0.54 5.40 -29.09
N LEU A 70 1.24 6.47 -29.53
CA LEU A 70 2.53 6.88 -28.97
C LEU A 70 2.42 7.32 -27.51
N ARG A 71 1.39 8.11 -27.19
CA ARG A 71 1.17 8.63 -25.84
C ARG A 71 0.82 7.51 -24.85
N LEU A 72 -0.01 6.56 -25.28
CA LEU A 72 -0.38 5.38 -24.50
C LEU A 72 0.82 4.44 -24.26
N THR A 73 1.72 4.33 -25.24
CA THR A 73 2.96 3.55 -25.13
C THR A 73 3.95 4.18 -24.14
N ASP A 74 4.01 5.50 -24.03
CA ASP A 74 4.92 6.17 -23.10
C ASP A 74 4.41 6.15 -21.66
N MET A 75 3.09 6.34 -21.46
CA MET A 75 2.43 6.13 -20.17
C MET A 75 2.59 4.69 -19.66
N GLY A 76 2.45 3.70 -20.55
CA GLY A 76 2.59 2.28 -20.22
C GLY A 76 3.98 1.86 -19.75
N LYS A 77 5.04 2.65 -20.01
CA LYS A 77 6.40 2.34 -19.54
C LYS A 77 6.62 2.68 -18.07
N GLY A 78 5.87 3.63 -17.51
CA GLY A 78 6.00 4.06 -16.10
C GLY A 78 4.97 3.42 -15.15
N LEU A 79 3.81 3.02 -15.68
CA LEU A 79 2.67 2.52 -14.92
C LEU A 79 2.60 1.00 -14.97
N THR A 80 3.40 0.35 -14.13
CA THR A 80 3.24 -1.09 -13.89
C THR A 80 2.57 -1.32 -12.54
N PRO A 81 1.70 -2.34 -12.38
CA PRO A 81 1.18 -2.73 -11.07
C PRO A 81 2.29 -2.95 -10.04
N ARG A 82 3.48 -3.39 -10.50
CA ARG A 82 4.68 -3.54 -9.68
C ARG A 82 5.20 -2.22 -9.13
N THR A 83 5.42 -1.21 -9.96
CA THR A 83 5.97 0.08 -9.52
C THR A 83 5.04 0.77 -8.53
N PHE A 84 3.73 0.66 -8.72
CA PHE A 84 2.75 1.14 -7.72
C PHE A 84 2.85 0.41 -6.38
N SER A 85 2.86 -0.93 -6.40
CA SER A 85 2.99 -1.73 -5.19
C SER A 85 4.31 -1.45 -4.45
N GLU A 86 5.40 -1.15 -5.16
CA GLU A 86 6.69 -0.76 -4.57
C GLU A 86 6.62 0.60 -3.86
N THR A 87 5.98 1.60 -4.45
CA THR A 87 5.77 2.91 -3.79
C THR A 87 4.89 2.76 -2.54
N LYS A 88 3.78 2.01 -2.66
CA LYS A 88 2.90 1.73 -1.53
C LYS A 88 3.64 1.02 -0.40
N LEU A 89 4.48 0.03 -0.73
CA LEU A 89 5.28 -0.71 0.24
C LEU A 89 6.23 0.21 1.01
N SER A 90 6.98 1.08 0.31
CA SER A 90 7.90 2.02 0.95
C SER A 90 7.16 2.98 1.91
N PHE A 91 6.02 3.52 1.50
CA PHE A 91 5.22 4.39 2.36
C PHE A 91 4.73 3.66 3.64
N LEU A 92 4.24 2.44 3.49
CA LEU A 92 3.75 1.67 4.64
C LEU A 92 4.88 1.31 5.62
N GLN A 93 6.08 0.98 5.11
CA GLN A 93 7.27 0.70 5.91
C GLN A 93 7.78 1.95 6.64
N ASP A 94 7.84 3.09 5.95
CA ASP A 94 8.29 4.37 6.51
C ASP A 94 7.41 4.86 7.65
N THR A 95 6.11 4.58 7.58
CA THR A 95 5.13 4.97 8.60
C THR A 95 5.09 3.99 9.77
N LEU A 96 5.55 2.75 9.61
CA LEU A 96 5.49 1.71 10.65
C LEU A 96 6.16 2.12 11.96
N GLU A 97 7.34 2.74 11.88
CA GLU A 97 8.12 3.15 13.06
C GLU A 97 7.46 4.30 13.84
N SER A 98 6.65 5.12 13.16
CA SER A 98 5.95 6.26 13.77
C SER A 98 4.65 5.86 14.48
N ILE A 99 4.17 4.63 14.28
CA ILE A 99 2.91 4.16 14.88
C ILE A 99 3.16 3.74 16.33
N SER A 100 2.69 4.58 17.26
CA SER A 100 2.78 4.35 18.70
C SER A 100 1.77 3.30 19.18
N ASP A 101 0.56 3.31 18.63
CA ASP A 101 -0.49 2.34 18.94
C ASP A 101 -0.10 0.92 18.48
N ARG A 102 -0.16 -0.05 19.41
CA ARG A 102 0.34 -1.40 19.12
C ARG A 102 -0.57 -2.18 18.19
N GLU A 103 -1.88 -1.94 18.24
CA GLU A 103 -2.85 -2.63 17.38
C GLU A 103 -2.79 -2.09 15.95
N GLU A 104 -2.72 -0.78 15.78
CA GLU A 104 -2.52 -0.15 14.47
C GLU A 104 -1.18 -0.55 13.85
N ARG A 105 -0.13 -0.73 14.65
CA ARG A 105 1.17 -1.23 14.17
C ARG A 105 1.06 -2.65 13.61
N ILE A 106 0.31 -3.52 14.30
CA ILE A 106 0.04 -4.89 13.82
C ILE A 106 -0.71 -4.84 12.49
N MET A 107 -1.76 -4.03 12.40
CA MET A 107 -2.52 -3.86 11.16
C MET A 107 -1.66 -3.31 10.03
N GLN A 108 -0.76 -2.37 10.33
CA GLN A 108 0.19 -1.85 9.36
C GLN A 108 1.14 -2.93 8.83
N ARG A 109 1.66 -3.81 9.70
CA ARG A 109 2.46 -4.97 9.27
C ARG A 109 1.67 -5.91 8.35
N LEU A 110 0.40 -6.16 8.65
CA LEU A 110 -0.45 -7.00 7.80
C LEU A 110 -0.69 -6.36 6.42
N ARG A 111 -0.86 -5.03 6.36
CA ARG A 111 -0.94 -4.30 5.09
C ARG A 111 0.37 -4.39 4.29
N ILE A 112 1.52 -4.24 4.95
CA ILE A 112 2.84 -4.41 4.32
C ILE A 112 2.99 -5.83 3.77
N ALA A 113 2.62 -6.85 4.55
CA ALA A 113 2.67 -8.24 4.13
C ALA A 113 1.82 -8.50 2.88
N SER A 114 0.59 -7.98 2.82
CA SER A 114 -0.27 -8.13 1.64
C SER A 114 0.37 -7.55 0.38
N VAL A 115 1.01 -6.37 0.46
CA VAL A 115 1.69 -5.78 -0.70
C VAL A 115 2.93 -6.58 -1.10
N LEU A 116 3.67 -7.14 -0.13
CA LEU A 116 4.80 -8.04 -0.39
C LEU A 116 4.36 -9.34 -1.05
N HIS A 117 3.21 -9.88 -0.65
CA HIS A 117 2.58 -11.05 -1.27
C HIS A 117 2.21 -10.79 -2.74
N ASP A 118 1.55 -9.66 -3.03
CA ASP A 118 1.22 -9.25 -4.41
C ASP A 118 2.46 -9.08 -5.30
N LEU A 119 3.59 -8.69 -4.70
CA LEU A 119 4.89 -8.57 -5.36
C LEU A 119 5.66 -9.90 -5.45
N ALA A 120 5.08 -11.01 -4.99
CA ALA A 120 5.71 -12.33 -4.87
C ALA A 120 6.99 -12.34 -4.00
N ARG A 121 7.12 -11.38 -3.07
CA ARG A 121 8.21 -11.30 -2.09
C ARG A 121 7.88 -12.15 -0.85
N TRP A 122 7.73 -13.45 -1.08
CA TRP A 122 7.17 -14.41 -0.10
C TRP A 122 7.84 -14.37 1.26
N LYS A 123 9.18 -14.34 1.29
CA LYS A 123 9.96 -14.35 2.54
C LYS A 123 9.72 -13.10 3.38
N GLU A 124 9.73 -11.92 2.75
CA GLU A 124 9.49 -10.65 3.42
C GLU A 124 8.03 -10.57 3.90
N SER A 125 7.07 -11.05 3.10
CA SER A 125 5.67 -11.17 3.50
C SER A 125 5.54 -12.04 4.75
N GLU A 126 6.17 -13.22 4.76
CA GLU A 126 6.11 -14.16 5.89
C GLU A 126 6.65 -13.54 7.17
N GLU A 127 7.75 -12.80 7.08
CA GLU A 127 8.36 -12.11 8.21
C GLU A 127 7.41 -11.07 8.84
N GLN A 128 6.72 -10.28 8.01
CA GLN A 128 5.77 -9.28 8.49
C GLN A 128 4.54 -9.93 9.12
N VAL A 129 3.98 -11.00 8.53
CA VAL A 129 2.82 -11.69 9.12
C VAL A 129 3.20 -12.40 10.42
N ARG A 130 4.36 -13.06 10.50
CA ARG A 130 4.81 -13.71 11.74
C ARG A 130 5.05 -12.71 12.86
N SER A 131 5.61 -11.55 12.53
CA SER A 131 5.78 -10.44 13.50
C SER A 131 4.42 -9.91 13.97
N ALA A 132 3.47 -9.67 13.06
CA ALA A 132 2.11 -9.26 13.39
C ALA A 132 1.40 -10.29 14.30
N HIS A 133 1.48 -11.58 13.98
CA HIS A 133 0.91 -12.66 14.78
C HIS A 133 1.52 -12.75 16.18
N ALA A 134 2.85 -12.64 16.30
CA ALA A 134 3.54 -12.66 17.58
C ALA A 134 3.15 -11.45 18.45
N GLU A 135 3.09 -10.25 17.86
CA GLU A 135 2.67 -9.03 18.57
C GLU A 135 1.20 -9.09 19.01
N ALA A 136 0.29 -9.59 18.15
CA ALA A 136 -1.13 -9.77 18.49
C ALA A 136 -1.32 -10.79 19.63
N THR A 137 -0.59 -11.89 19.59
CA THR A 137 -0.60 -12.91 20.66
C THR A 137 -0.07 -12.31 21.97
N ALA A 138 0.99 -11.51 21.92
CA ALA A 138 1.56 -10.85 23.10
C ALA A 138 0.64 -9.77 23.69
N LEU A 139 -0.27 -9.20 22.89
CA LEU A 139 -1.33 -8.30 23.35
C LEU A 139 -2.54 -9.05 23.92
N ALA A 140 -2.59 -10.38 23.80
CA ALA A 140 -3.79 -11.18 24.06
C ALA A 140 -5.02 -10.70 23.26
N ASN A 141 -4.80 -10.03 22.11
CA ASN A 141 -5.87 -9.62 21.21
C ASN A 141 -6.17 -10.79 20.26
N SER A 142 -7.22 -11.54 20.60
CA SER A 142 -7.58 -12.77 19.89
C SER A 142 -8.07 -12.49 18.46
N GLU A 143 -8.79 -11.40 18.25
CA GLU A 143 -9.28 -10.98 16.93
C GLU A 143 -8.11 -10.69 15.98
N LEU A 144 -7.14 -9.87 16.40
CA LEU A 144 -5.94 -9.59 15.59
C LEU A 144 -5.08 -10.85 15.38
N ALA A 145 -5.03 -11.76 16.35
CA ALA A 145 -4.31 -13.01 16.21
C ALA A 145 -4.98 -13.94 15.17
N ALA A 146 -6.31 -13.95 15.10
CA ALA A 146 -7.05 -14.68 14.06
C ALA A 146 -6.79 -14.10 12.67
N VAL A 147 -6.87 -12.78 12.50
CA VAL A 147 -6.56 -12.12 11.22
C VAL A 147 -5.13 -12.41 10.75
N ALA A 148 -4.15 -12.31 11.66
CA ALA A 148 -2.76 -12.62 11.33
C ALA A 148 -2.55 -14.12 11.00
N SER A 149 -3.24 -15.03 11.70
CA SER A 149 -3.20 -16.47 11.42
C SER A 149 -3.76 -16.80 10.05
N SER A 150 -4.89 -16.20 9.66
CA SER A 150 -5.49 -16.37 8.33
C SER A 150 -4.56 -15.89 7.22
N ASN A 151 -3.92 -14.73 7.38
CA ASN A 151 -2.95 -14.22 6.42
C ASN A 151 -1.70 -15.11 6.31
N LEU A 152 -1.24 -15.69 7.43
CA LEU A 152 -0.08 -16.60 7.41
C LEU A 152 -0.46 -17.92 6.73
N ALA A 153 -1.65 -18.45 7.01
CA ALA A 153 -2.15 -19.65 6.36
C ALA A 153 -2.26 -19.47 4.85
N MET A 154 -2.80 -18.35 4.37
CA MET A 154 -2.86 -18.05 2.93
C MET A 154 -1.48 -18.08 2.28
N LEU A 155 -0.51 -17.39 2.88
CA LEU A 155 0.86 -17.36 2.38
C LEU A 155 1.50 -18.76 2.35
N LEU A 156 1.23 -19.59 3.36
CA LEU A 156 1.70 -20.97 3.42
C LEU A 156 1.05 -21.85 2.35
N LEU A 157 -0.24 -21.66 2.05
CA LEU A 157 -0.90 -22.33 0.94
C LEU A 157 -0.27 -21.95 -0.40
N ASP A 158 -0.05 -20.67 -0.65
CA ASP A 158 0.55 -20.17 -1.90
C ASP A 158 2.00 -20.62 -2.08
N THR A 159 2.68 -20.99 -0.99
CA THR A 159 4.04 -21.55 -0.98
C THR A 159 4.07 -23.08 -0.84
N ASN A 160 2.93 -23.77 -1.00
CA ASN A 160 2.76 -25.22 -0.93
C ASN A 160 3.15 -25.86 0.42
N ARG A 161 3.03 -25.12 1.52
CA ARG A 161 3.27 -25.57 2.91
C ARG A 161 1.96 -25.84 3.63
N THR A 162 1.12 -26.70 3.03
CA THR A 162 -0.25 -26.97 3.50
C THR A 162 -0.30 -27.55 4.92
N GLU A 163 0.66 -28.39 5.28
CA GLU A 163 0.75 -28.99 6.63
C GLU A 163 0.95 -27.95 7.73
N GLU A 164 1.61 -26.83 7.42
CA GLU A 164 1.78 -25.71 8.35
C GLU A 164 0.58 -24.75 8.33
N ALA A 165 -0.15 -24.68 7.21
CA ALA A 165 -1.32 -23.82 7.06
C ALA A 165 -2.56 -24.35 7.81
N GLU A 166 -2.80 -25.66 7.76
CA GLU A 166 -3.97 -26.31 8.37
C GLU A 166 -4.20 -25.93 9.85
N PRO A 167 -3.22 -26.01 10.77
CA PRO A 167 -3.44 -25.66 12.16
C PRO A 167 -3.78 -24.18 12.35
N LEU A 168 -3.23 -23.29 11.51
CA LEU A 168 -3.51 -21.86 11.57
C LEU A 168 -4.93 -21.53 11.14
N ILE A 169 -5.42 -22.19 10.08
CA ILE A 169 -6.82 -22.06 9.63
C ILE A 169 -7.77 -22.54 10.71
N ARG A 170 -7.50 -23.71 11.31
CA ARG A 170 -8.33 -24.25 12.41
C ARG A 170 -8.37 -23.28 13.58
N ARG A 171 -7.22 -22.73 13.97
CA ARG A 171 -7.12 -21.77 15.09
C ARG A 171 -7.88 -20.48 14.81
N ALA A 172 -7.76 -19.94 13.59
CA ALA A 172 -8.48 -18.73 13.20
C ALA A 172 -10.00 -18.95 13.21
N LEU A 173 -10.46 -20.11 12.71
CA LEU A 173 -11.87 -20.48 12.72
C LEU A 173 -12.41 -20.64 14.14
N GLU A 174 -11.69 -21.29 15.05
CA GLU A 174 -12.08 -21.41 16.46
C GLU A 174 -12.28 -20.05 17.13
N ILE A 175 -11.47 -19.06 16.77
CA ILE A 175 -11.58 -17.70 17.31
C ILE A 175 -12.78 -16.97 16.69
N ASP A 176 -12.97 -17.09 15.38
CA ASP A 176 -14.09 -16.47 14.65
C ASP A 176 -15.45 -17.02 15.12
N GLU A 177 -15.53 -18.32 15.40
CA GLU A 177 -16.74 -18.96 15.94
C GLU A 177 -17.03 -18.60 17.40
N ALA A 178 -16.03 -18.11 18.14
CA ALA A 178 -16.15 -17.74 19.55
C ALA A 178 -16.44 -16.25 19.79
N ALA A 179 -16.32 -15.41 18.75
CA ALA A 179 -16.58 -13.97 18.77
C ALA A 179 -18.08 -13.65 18.62
#